data_AF-A0ABD6QGW4-F1
#
_entry.id   AF-A0ABD6QGW4-F1
#
_cell.length_a   1.000
_cell.length_b   1.000
_cell.length_c   1.000
_cell.angle_alpha   90.00
_cell.angle_beta   90.00
_cell.angle_gamma   90.00
#
_symmetry.space_group_name_H-M   'P 1'
#
loop_
_entity.id
_entity.type
_entity.pdbx_description
1 polymer ?
#
loop_
_entity_poly.entity_id
_entity_poly.type
_entity_poly.pdbx_seq_one_letter_code
_entity_poly.pdbx_strand_id
1 'polypeptide(L)'
;MAACISELSDGRLAVIESAAPGASRPPVQAGVRLPFVAPFGREFVAWAPTTVREEWLAAAGPVNDVYRARMPKVLKEVQRRGYGIERLSDPLLKVFAALLALEDTTAEDPVAARLAGAVADLTIIDFLPGELNKIAQHPLATISAPIFDADGDVVMSVSAQPYKQLTVEEVRNIGASVVGFAEYASSLVARHAPAIQAHHPAHNEART
;
A
#
# COMPACT_ATOMS: atom_id res chain seq x y z
N MET A 1 17.45 -7.23 4.05
CA MET A 1 16.12 -7.77 3.67
C MET A 1 15.74 -7.15 2.35
N ALA A 2 15.00 -7.85 1.49
CA ALA A 2 14.47 -7.24 0.28
C ALA A 2 13.44 -6.14 0.63
N ALA A 3 13.40 -5.08 -0.17
CA ALA A 3 12.47 -3.99 -0.02
C ALA A 3 12.09 -3.38 -1.38
N CYS A 4 10.96 -2.69 -1.44
CA CYS A 4 10.57 -1.94 -2.63
C CYS A 4 9.93 -0.61 -2.26
N ILE A 5 9.92 0.30 -3.25
CA ILE A 5 9.17 1.55 -3.24
C ILE A 5 8.03 1.41 -4.23
N SER A 6 6.85 1.86 -3.83
CA SER A 6 5.65 1.89 -4.67
C SER A 6 5.03 3.28 -4.71
N GLU A 7 4.31 3.60 -5.77
CA GLU A 7 3.51 4.82 -5.93
C GLU A 7 2.12 4.50 -6.49
N LEU A 8 1.23 5.49 -6.46
CA LEU A 8 0.00 5.45 -7.24
C LEU A 8 0.22 6.11 -8.60
N SER A 9 0.17 5.30 -9.66
CA SER A 9 0.25 5.76 -11.05
C SER A 9 -0.94 5.22 -11.83
N ASP A 10 -1.66 6.12 -12.50
CA ASP A 10 -2.83 5.77 -13.33
C ASP A 10 -3.86 4.90 -12.60
N GLY A 11 -4.16 5.20 -11.33
CA GLY A 11 -5.11 4.42 -10.54
C GLY A 11 -4.62 3.01 -10.15
N ARG A 12 -3.32 2.74 -10.23
CA ARG A 12 -2.70 1.46 -9.87
C ARG A 12 -1.60 1.65 -8.85
N LEU A 13 -1.41 0.65 -7.97
CA LEU A 13 -0.19 0.53 -7.18
C LEU A 13 0.93 0.04 -8.10
N ALA A 14 1.92 0.89 -8.38
CA ALA A 14 3.06 0.54 -9.19
C ALA A 14 4.32 0.44 -8.32
N VAL A 15 5.03 -0.68 -8.41
CA VAL A 15 6.33 -0.85 -7.76
C VAL A 15 7.38 -0.23 -8.66
N ILE A 16 7.97 0.88 -8.23
CA ILE A 16 8.91 1.67 -9.06
C ILE A 16 10.36 1.22 -8.89
N GLU A 17 10.71 0.68 -7.73
CA GLU A 17 12.07 0.24 -7.43
C GLU A 17 12.04 -0.92 -6.43
N SER A 18 12.96 -1.89 -6.59
CA SER A 18 13.13 -2.99 -5.66
C SER A 18 14.59 -3.32 -5.42
N ALA A 19 14.99 -3.42 -4.15
CA ALA A 19 16.33 -3.80 -3.75
C ALA A 19 16.32 -5.13 -2.98
N ALA A 20 17.26 -6.03 -3.30
CA ALA A 20 17.46 -7.30 -2.59
C ALA A 20 18.96 -7.57 -2.35
N PRO A 21 19.48 -7.21 -1.17
CA PRO A 21 20.86 -7.53 -0.82
C PRO A 21 21.09 -9.05 -0.78
N GLY A 22 22.18 -9.53 -1.39
CA GLY A 22 22.58 -10.95 -1.33
C GLY A 22 22.22 -11.81 -2.55
N ALA A 23 22.05 -11.20 -3.74
CA ALA A 23 21.83 -11.86 -5.03
C ALA A 23 20.52 -12.67 -5.19
N SER A 24 19.58 -12.58 -4.25
CA SER A 24 18.23 -13.10 -4.44
C SER A 24 17.36 -12.10 -5.22
N ARG A 25 16.47 -12.60 -6.08
CA ARG A 25 15.44 -11.77 -6.71
C ARG A 25 14.44 -11.35 -5.63
N PRO A 26 14.06 -10.06 -5.53
CA PRO A 26 13.04 -9.66 -4.56
C PRO A 26 11.71 -10.35 -4.89
N PRO A 27 10.94 -10.80 -3.88
CA PRO A 27 9.60 -11.36 -4.09
C PRO A 27 8.65 -10.42 -4.84
N VAL A 28 8.71 -9.12 -4.56
CA VAL A 28 7.98 -8.06 -5.28
C VAL A 28 8.99 -7.18 -6.01
N GLN A 29 8.89 -7.14 -7.33
CA GLN A 29 9.86 -6.48 -8.21
C GLN A 29 9.36 -5.17 -8.76
N ALA A 30 10.31 -4.30 -9.13
CA ALA A 30 10.05 -3.14 -9.95
C ALA A 30 9.30 -3.54 -11.23
N GLY A 31 8.34 -2.73 -11.63
CA GLY A 31 7.43 -2.97 -12.76
C GLY A 31 6.13 -3.69 -12.38
N VAL A 32 6.02 -4.31 -11.21
CA VAL A 32 4.75 -4.91 -10.76
C VAL A 32 3.69 -3.81 -10.61
N ARG A 33 2.51 -4.02 -11.22
CA ARG A 33 1.35 -3.12 -11.11
C ARG A 33 0.13 -3.86 -10.58
N LEU A 34 -0.37 -3.45 -9.42
CA LEU A 34 -1.57 -3.99 -8.78
C LEU A 34 -2.76 -3.03 -8.90
N PRO A 35 -4.01 -3.52 -8.94
CA PRO A 35 -5.17 -2.63 -8.85
C PRO A 35 -5.18 -1.90 -7.51
N PHE A 36 -5.50 -0.60 -7.52
CA PHE A 36 -5.65 0.18 -6.29
C PHE A 36 -7.05 0.00 -5.69
N VAL A 37 -7.30 -1.20 -5.17
CA VAL A 37 -8.57 -1.58 -4.53
C VAL A 37 -8.29 -2.49 -3.33
N ALA A 38 -9.22 -2.58 -2.39
CA ALA A 38 -9.03 -3.43 -1.21
C ALA A 38 -8.78 -4.90 -1.60
N PRO A 39 -7.78 -5.59 -0.98
CA PRO A 39 -6.96 -5.13 0.14
C PRO A 39 -5.70 -4.33 -0.23
N PHE A 40 -5.35 -4.12 -1.49
CA PHE A 40 -4.07 -3.51 -1.88
C PHE A 40 -4.05 -1.99 -1.68
N GLY A 41 -2.90 -1.45 -1.28
CA GLY A 41 -2.72 0.00 -1.10
C GLY A 41 -3.29 0.58 0.20
N ARG A 42 -3.41 -0.23 1.27
CA ARG A 42 -3.92 0.23 2.58
C ARG A 42 -3.18 1.45 3.11
N GLU A 43 -1.89 1.49 2.90
CA GLU A 43 -1.00 2.55 3.33
C GLU A 43 -1.26 3.89 2.63
N PHE A 44 -1.79 3.87 1.40
CA PHE A 44 -2.20 5.08 0.68
C PHE A 44 -3.56 5.62 1.14
N VAL A 45 -4.47 4.75 1.60
CA VAL A 45 -5.83 5.15 2.01
C VAL A 45 -5.98 5.38 3.51
N ALA A 46 -5.07 4.84 4.33
CA ALA A 46 -5.18 4.90 5.78
C ALA A 46 -5.26 6.33 6.32
N TRP A 47 -4.63 7.32 5.66
CA TRP A 47 -4.72 8.74 6.01
C TRP A 47 -5.67 9.56 5.13
N ALA A 48 -6.11 9.02 4.00
CA ALA A 48 -7.00 9.70 3.05
C ALA A 48 -8.37 10.05 3.66
N PRO A 49 -9.14 10.98 3.06
CA PRO A 49 -10.52 11.28 3.48
C PRO A 49 -11.42 10.03 3.52
N THR A 50 -12.45 10.04 4.36
CA THR A 50 -13.38 8.91 4.50
C THR A 50 -14.00 8.48 3.17
N THR A 51 -14.34 9.43 2.30
CA THR A 51 -14.90 9.16 0.96
C THR A 51 -13.96 8.31 0.12
N VAL A 52 -12.67 8.65 0.08
CA VAL A 52 -11.64 7.88 -0.65
C VAL A 52 -11.50 6.46 -0.09
N ARG A 53 -11.56 6.30 1.24
CA ARG A 53 -11.51 4.97 1.88
C ARG A 53 -12.74 4.12 1.52
N GLU A 54 -13.92 4.73 1.45
CA GLU A 54 -15.16 4.05 1.08
C GLU A 54 -15.17 3.65 -0.40
N GLU A 55 -14.73 4.54 -1.29
CA GLU A 55 -14.58 4.27 -2.72
C GLU A 55 -13.59 3.13 -2.99
N TRP A 56 -12.41 3.18 -2.35
CA TRP A 56 -11.40 2.12 -2.46
C TRP A 56 -11.91 0.74 -1.98
N LEU A 57 -12.71 0.71 -0.90
CA LEU A 57 -13.31 -0.51 -0.41
C LEU A 57 -14.47 -0.99 -1.31
N ALA A 58 -15.27 -0.07 -1.84
CA ALA A 58 -16.36 -0.40 -2.76
C ALA A 58 -15.85 -0.94 -4.10
N ALA A 59 -14.71 -0.43 -4.59
CA ALA A 59 -14.09 -0.86 -5.84
C ALA A 59 -13.61 -2.32 -5.83
N ALA A 60 -13.41 -2.93 -4.64
CA ALA A 60 -13.15 -4.37 -4.52
C ALA A 60 -14.37 -5.25 -4.87
N GLY A 61 -15.53 -4.64 -5.12
CA GLY A 61 -16.78 -5.33 -5.43
C GLY A 61 -17.43 -5.95 -4.19
N PRO A 62 -18.29 -6.97 -4.37
CA PRO A 62 -18.92 -7.68 -3.26
C PRO A 62 -17.86 -8.43 -2.45
N VAL A 63 -17.57 -7.92 -1.24
CA VAL A 63 -16.77 -8.58 -0.21
C VAL A 63 -17.66 -8.91 0.98
N ASN A 64 -17.34 -9.97 1.72
CA ASN A 64 -18.14 -10.36 2.88
C ASN A 64 -18.20 -9.29 3.98
N ASP A 65 -19.27 -9.31 4.77
CA ASP A 65 -19.54 -8.32 5.82
C ASP A 65 -18.47 -8.29 6.93
N VAL A 66 -17.84 -9.44 7.21
CA VAL A 66 -16.77 -9.54 8.20
C VAL A 66 -15.57 -8.72 7.77
N TYR A 67 -15.17 -8.83 6.51
CA TYR A 67 -14.09 -8.04 5.92
C TYR A 67 -14.46 -6.56 5.90
N ARG A 68 -15.65 -6.22 5.43
CA ARG A 68 -16.15 -4.83 5.37
C ARG A 68 -16.14 -4.15 6.74
N ALA A 69 -16.64 -4.83 7.77
CA ALA A 69 -16.66 -4.31 9.15
C ALA A 69 -15.26 -4.24 9.79
N ARG A 70 -14.33 -5.07 9.32
CA ARG A 70 -12.96 -5.14 9.83
C ARG A 70 -12.06 -4.06 9.24
N MET A 71 -12.23 -3.71 7.96
CA MET A 71 -11.30 -2.83 7.24
C MET A 71 -11.09 -1.46 7.91
N PRO A 72 -12.12 -0.73 8.37
CA PRO A 72 -11.91 0.54 9.09
C PRO A 72 -11.07 0.40 10.36
N LYS A 73 -11.17 -0.75 11.05
CA LYS A 73 -10.35 -1.05 12.25
C LYS A 73 -8.90 -1.31 11.88
N VAL A 74 -8.67 -1.99 10.75
CA VAL A 74 -7.33 -2.20 10.19
C VAL A 74 -6.70 -0.87 9.81
N LEU A 75 -7.39 0.00 9.07
CA LEU A 75 -6.85 1.31 8.68
C LEU A 75 -6.48 2.16 9.91
N LYS A 76 -7.34 2.20 10.95
CA LYS A 76 -7.01 2.86 12.22
C LYS A 76 -5.77 2.27 12.89
N GLU A 77 -5.60 0.95 12.83
CA GLU A 77 -4.43 0.30 13.40
C GLU A 77 -3.15 0.60 12.61
N VAL A 78 -3.24 0.64 11.27
CA VAL A 78 -2.16 1.10 10.38
C VAL A 78 -1.75 2.52 10.76
N GLN A 79 -2.71 3.43 10.94
CA GLN A 79 -2.42 4.79 11.39
C GLN A 79 -1.74 4.82 12.77
N ARG A 80 -2.22 4.01 13.71
CA ARG A 80 -1.71 3.97 15.09
C ARG A 80 -0.26 3.50 15.16
N ARG A 81 0.12 2.49 14.37
CA ARG A 81 1.47 1.90 14.41
C ARG A 81 2.42 2.44 13.33
N GLY A 82 1.90 3.18 12.35
CA GLY A 82 2.66 3.78 11.26
C GLY A 82 2.93 2.86 10.07
N TYR A 83 2.47 1.61 10.07
CA TYR A 83 2.73 0.66 8.99
C TYR A 83 1.60 -0.35 8.78
N GLY A 84 1.42 -0.84 7.56
CA GLY A 84 0.61 -1.99 7.17
C GLY A 84 1.37 -3.31 7.34
N ILE A 85 0.64 -4.39 7.58
CA ILE A 85 1.17 -5.76 7.54
C ILE A 85 0.35 -6.54 6.52
N GLU A 86 1.01 -7.32 5.68
CA GLU A 86 0.37 -8.28 4.80
C GLU A 86 0.72 -9.71 5.21
N ARG A 87 -0.27 -10.50 5.61
CA ARG A 87 -0.09 -11.92 5.91
C ARG A 87 0.18 -12.71 4.64
N LEU A 88 1.24 -13.51 4.64
CA LEU A 88 1.52 -14.46 3.57
C LEU A 88 0.56 -15.64 3.71
N SER A 89 -0.18 -15.92 2.64
CA SER A 89 -1.15 -17.01 2.59
C SER A 89 -1.27 -17.53 1.16
N ASP A 90 -1.67 -18.79 0.99
CA ASP A 90 -1.87 -19.37 -0.34
C ASP A 90 -2.89 -18.59 -1.20
N PRO A 91 -4.04 -18.10 -0.66
CA PRO A 91 -4.94 -17.25 -1.42
C PRO A 91 -4.28 -15.96 -1.92
N LEU A 92 -3.46 -15.30 -1.08
CA LEU A 92 -2.74 -14.10 -1.49
C LEU A 92 -1.78 -14.39 -2.63
N LEU A 93 -0.98 -15.46 -2.53
CA LEU A 93 -0.01 -15.84 -3.57
C LEU A 93 -0.69 -16.17 -4.90
N LYS A 94 -1.81 -16.90 -4.86
CA LYS A 94 -2.57 -17.27 -6.07
C LYS A 94 -3.17 -16.04 -6.75
N VAL A 95 -3.76 -15.12 -5.99
CA VAL A 95 -4.30 -13.89 -6.57
C VAL A 95 -3.19 -13.00 -7.09
N PHE A 96 -2.09 -12.84 -6.36
CA PHE A 96 -0.95 -12.05 -6.82
C PHE A 96 -0.41 -12.59 -8.15
N ALA A 97 -0.22 -13.91 -8.27
CA ALA A 97 0.20 -14.54 -9.52
C ALA A 97 -0.82 -14.33 -10.67
N ALA A 98 -2.12 -14.42 -10.38
CA ALA A 98 -3.17 -14.15 -11.37
C ALA A 98 -3.17 -12.70 -11.84
N LEU A 99 -2.98 -11.74 -10.92
CA LEU A 99 -2.87 -10.31 -11.25
C LEU A 99 -1.65 -10.01 -12.11
N LEU A 100 -0.51 -10.65 -11.84
CA LEU A 100 0.67 -10.53 -12.70
C LEU A 100 0.44 -11.11 -14.10
N ALA A 101 -0.35 -12.17 -14.23
CA ALA A 101 -0.68 -12.71 -15.55
C ALA A 101 -1.61 -11.81 -16.38
N LEU A 102 -2.21 -10.78 -15.78
CA LEU A 102 -3.08 -9.79 -16.43
C LEU A 102 -2.31 -8.50 -16.83
N GLU A 103 -1.00 -8.59 -17.05
CA GLU A 103 -0.03 -7.48 -17.19
C GLU A 103 -0.46 -6.29 -18.10
N ASP A 104 -1.42 -6.46 -19.02
CA ASP A 104 -1.92 -5.42 -19.94
C ASP A 104 -3.28 -4.79 -19.56
N THR A 105 -3.81 -5.02 -18.35
CA THR A 105 -5.15 -4.54 -18.00
C THR A 105 -5.18 -3.13 -17.40
N THR A 106 -6.24 -2.38 -17.71
CA THR A 106 -6.44 -1.00 -17.24
C THR A 106 -6.70 -0.93 -15.74
N ALA A 107 -6.62 0.27 -15.15
CA ALA A 107 -6.91 0.50 -13.72
C ALA A 107 -8.33 0.09 -13.31
N GLU A 108 -9.28 0.21 -14.25
CA GLU A 108 -10.69 -0.10 -14.05
C GLU A 108 -11.05 -1.55 -14.43
N ASP A 109 -10.07 -2.43 -14.65
CA ASP A 109 -10.33 -3.81 -15.05
C ASP A 109 -11.19 -4.56 -14.00
N PRO A 110 -12.45 -4.90 -14.34
CA PRO A 110 -13.35 -5.58 -13.40
C PRO A 110 -12.84 -6.96 -12.98
N VAL A 111 -12.03 -7.62 -13.82
CA VAL A 111 -11.43 -8.93 -13.50
C VAL A 111 -10.37 -8.77 -12.42
N ALA A 112 -9.47 -7.80 -12.59
CA ALA A 112 -8.45 -7.48 -11.58
C ALA A 112 -9.11 -7.07 -10.24
N ALA A 113 -10.14 -6.24 -10.29
CA ALA A 113 -10.91 -5.85 -9.10
C ALA A 113 -11.55 -7.06 -8.41
N ARG A 114 -12.17 -7.96 -9.18
CA ARG A 114 -12.80 -9.18 -8.63
C ARG A 114 -11.79 -10.14 -8.01
N LEU A 115 -10.62 -10.28 -8.62
CA LEU A 115 -9.50 -11.08 -8.08
C LEU A 115 -9.01 -10.49 -6.76
N ALA A 116 -8.84 -9.17 -6.66
CA ALA A 116 -8.50 -8.51 -5.41
C ALA A 116 -9.57 -8.73 -4.33
N GLY A 117 -10.86 -8.59 -4.68
CA GLY A 117 -11.98 -8.90 -3.78
C GLY A 117 -11.99 -10.37 -3.32
N ALA A 118 -11.52 -11.32 -4.13
CA ALA A 118 -11.39 -12.71 -3.70
C ALA A 118 -10.38 -12.89 -2.55
N VAL A 119 -9.32 -12.08 -2.50
CA VAL A 119 -8.39 -12.08 -1.35
C VAL A 119 -9.10 -11.62 -0.09
N ALA A 120 -9.89 -10.56 -0.19
CA ALA A 120 -10.68 -10.04 0.92
C ALA A 120 -11.63 -11.10 1.51
N ASP A 121 -12.15 -11.99 0.66
CA ASP A 121 -13.00 -13.10 1.09
C ASP A 121 -12.23 -14.29 1.68
N LEU A 122 -11.01 -14.52 1.21
CA LEU A 122 -10.28 -15.77 1.48
C LEU A 122 -9.21 -15.64 2.57
N THR A 123 -8.85 -14.43 3.00
CA THR A 123 -7.77 -14.25 3.97
C THR A 123 -7.94 -13.04 4.88
N ILE A 124 -7.31 -13.13 6.05
CA ILE A 124 -7.12 -12.00 6.95
C ILE A 124 -5.79 -11.35 6.57
N ILE A 125 -5.86 -10.14 6.03
CA ILE A 125 -4.69 -9.47 5.47
C ILE A 125 -3.78 -8.86 6.56
N ASP A 126 -4.36 -8.33 7.63
CA ASP A 126 -3.63 -7.56 8.66
C ASP A 126 -4.05 -7.99 10.08
N PHE A 127 -3.25 -7.65 11.09
CA PHE A 127 -3.48 -7.91 12.51
C PHE A 127 -4.07 -6.69 13.21
N LEU A 128 -5.14 -6.93 13.98
CA LEU A 128 -5.63 -5.97 14.96
C LEU A 128 -4.79 -6.04 16.25
N PRO A 129 -4.87 -5.04 17.17
CA PRO A 129 -4.05 -4.99 18.38
C PRO A 129 -3.97 -6.29 19.18
N GLY A 130 -5.11 -6.96 19.40
CA GLY A 130 -5.20 -8.20 20.17
C GLY A 130 -4.80 -9.47 19.40
N GLU A 131 -4.38 -9.34 18.14
CA GLU A 131 -4.03 -10.47 17.28
C GLU A 131 -2.54 -10.52 16.95
N LEU A 132 -1.81 -9.41 17.12
CA LEU A 132 -0.38 -9.34 16.76
C LEU A 132 0.46 -10.34 17.56
N ASN A 133 0.04 -10.68 18.78
CA ASN A 133 0.65 -11.75 19.58
C ASN A 133 0.56 -13.15 18.93
N LYS A 134 -0.34 -13.35 17.96
CA LYS A 134 -0.47 -14.60 17.19
C LYS A 134 0.34 -14.60 15.89
N ILE A 135 1.20 -13.59 15.67
CA ILE A 135 1.95 -13.48 14.41
C ILE A 135 2.84 -14.67 14.11
N ALA A 136 3.38 -15.35 15.14
CA ALA A 136 4.18 -16.55 14.98
C ALA A 136 3.41 -17.72 14.31
N GLN A 137 2.08 -17.64 14.25
CA GLN A 137 1.22 -18.63 13.58
C GLN A 137 1.06 -18.35 12.07
N HIS A 138 1.56 -17.21 11.58
CA HIS A 138 1.32 -16.76 10.21
C HIS A 138 2.62 -16.21 9.58
N PRO A 139 3.05 -16.72 8.43
CA PRO A 139 4.12 -16.06 7.68
C PRO A 139 3.63 -14.69 7.15
N LEU A 140 4.57 -13.77 6.93
CA LEU A 140 4.28 -12.41 6.44
C LEU A 140 4.89 -12.18 5.06
N ALA A 141 4.14 -11.50 4.20
CA ALA A 141 4.56 -11.10 2.87
C ALA A 141 5.30 -9.77 2.93
N THR A 142 4.61 -8.72 3.39
CA THR A 142 5.15 -7.35 3.44
C THR A 142 4.84 -6.64 4.75
N ILE A 143 5.70 -5.67 5.09
CA ILE A 143 5.47 -4.66 6.12
C ILE A 143 5.75 -3.30 5.48
N SER A 144 4.75 -2.43 5.44
CA SER A 144 4.74 -1.27 4.54
C SER A 144 4.44 0.03 5.27
N ALA A 145 5.21 1.09 5.05
CA ALA A 145 4.98 2.41 5.63
C ALA A 145 4.76 3.48 4.54
N PRO A 146 3.83 4.43 4.75
CA PRO A 146 3.58 5.52 3.81
C PRO A 146 4.71 6.56 3.83
N ILE A 147 5.00 7.12 2.67
CA ILE A 147 5.87 8.27 2.48
C ILE A 147 4.98 9.45 2.13
N PHE A 148 5.05 10.50 2.93
CA PHE A 148 4.22 11.69 2.81
C PHE A 148 4.94 12.81 2.05
N ASP A 149 4.18 13.64 1.37
CA ASP A 149 4.65 14.94 0.89
C ASP A 149 4.50 16.05 1.96
N ALA A 150 4.71 17.30 1.54
CA ALA A 150 4.63 18.47 2.43
C ALA A 150 3.20 18.82 2.85
N ASP A 151 2.19 18.41 2.05
CA ASP A 151 0.77 18.66 2.32
C ASP A 151 0.16 17.58 3.22
N GLY A 152 0.92 16.49 3.46
CA GLY A 152 0.52 15.37 4.29
C GLY A 152 -0.20 14.27 3.52
N ASP A 153 -0.13 14.30 2.19
CA ASP A 153 -0.66 13.26 1.32
C ASP A 153 0.36 12.14 1.12
N VAL A 154 -0.13 10.90 1.02
CA VAL A 154 0.73 9.73 0.78
C VAL A 154 1.07 9.66 -0.71
N VAL A 155 2.32 9.96 -1.06
CA VAL A 155 2.78 9.95 -2.46
C VAL A 155 3.47 8.65 -2.85
N MET A 156 4.07 7.95 -1.88
CA MET A 156 4.74 6.68 -2.09
C MET A 156 4.58 5.78 -0.86
N SER A 157 4.97 4.51 -0.98
CA SER A 157 5.16 3.61 0.15
C SER A 157 6.49 2.87 0.06
N VAL A 158 7.08 2.57 1.23
CA VAL A 158 8.21 1.64 1.35
C VAL A 158 7.71 0.34 1.95
N SER A 159 8.12 -0.80 1.38
CA SER A 159 7.72 -2.12 1.83
C SER A 159 8.91 -3.04 2.05
N ALA A 160 9.11 -3.52 3.27
CA ALA A 160 9.99 -4.65 3.54
C ALA A 160 9.31 -5.95 3.12
N GLN A 161 10.08 -6.91 2.57
CA GLN A 161 9.58 -8.15 1.99
C GLN A 161 10.16 -9.38 2.73
N PRO A 162 9.69 -9.71 3.95
CA PRO A 162 10.21 -10.84 4.70
C PRO A 162 9.91 -12.22 4.09
N TYR A 163 8.70 -12.44 3.56
CA TYR A 163 8.23 -13.71 2.99
C TYR A 163 8.53 -14.94 3.87
N LYS A 164 8.39 -14.78 5.19
CA LYS A 164 8.70 -15.81 6.18
C LYS A 164 7.90 -15.59 7.47
N GLN A 165 7.93 -16.58 8.36
CA GLN A 165 7.45 -16.41 9.72
C GLN A 165 8.39 -15.47 10.49
N LEU A 166 7.78 -14.59 11.29
CA LEU A 166 8.47 -13.63 12.13
C LEU A 166 7.88 -13.68 13.53
N THR A 167 8.71 -13.40 14.52
CA THR A 167 8.30 -13.11 15.89
C THR A 167 7.67 -11.71 15.99
N VAL A 168 6.96 -11.46 17.10
CA VAL A 168 6.40 -10.12 17.39
C VAL A 168 7.49 -9.06 17.46
N GLU A 169 8.64 -9.41 18.05
CA GLU A 169 9.76 -8.49 18.20
C GLU A 169 10.40 -8.15 16.83
N GLU A 170 10.63 -9.15 15.98
CA GLU A 170 11.12 -8.91 14.62
C GLU A 170 10.17 -8.01 13.82
N VAL A 171 8.86 -8.23 13.93
CA VAL A 171 7.85 -7.40 13.25
C VAL A 171 7.89 -5.96 13.73
N ARG A 172 8.03 -5.73 15.04
CA ARG A 172 8.18 -4.39 15.60
C ARG A 172 9.46 -3.72 15.13
N ASN A 173 10.57 -4.44 15.11
CA ASN A 173 11.86 -3.91 14.67
C ASN A 173 11.86 -3.56 13.18
N ILE A 174 11.28 -4.43 12.34
CA ILE A 174 11.11 -4.16 10.90
C ILE A 174 10.15 -2.98 10.71
N GLY A 175 9.01 -2.97 11.40
CA GLY A 175 8.03 -1.89 11.39
C GLY A 175 8.66 -0.53 11.72
N ALA A 176 9.44 -0.46 12.81
CA ALA A 176 10.16 0.75 13.19
C ALA A 176 11.18 1.17 12.12
N SER A 177 11.87 0.21 11.50
CA SER A 177 12.86 0.49 10.46
C SER A 177 12.22 1.04 9.17
N VAL A 178 11.09 0.46 8.73
CA VAL A 178 10.39 0.97 7.53
C VAL A 178 9.74 2.32 7.80
N VAL A 179 9.21 2.56 9.00
CA VAL A 179 8.69 3.88 9.40
C VAL A 179 9.80 4.91 9.41
N GLY A 180 10.95 4.63 10.05
CA GLY A 180 12.08 5.56 10.08
C GLY A 180 12.63 5.88 8.69
N PHE A 181 12.68 4.89 7.79
CA PHE A 181 12.99 5.15 6.38
C PHE A 181 11.95 6.05 5.71
N ALA A 182 10.67 5.76 5.92
CA ALA A 182 9.59 6.51 5.28
C ALA A 182 9.55 7.97 5.75
N GLU A 183 9.79 8.23 7.05
CA GLU A 183 9.93 9.57 7.60
C GLU A 183 11.11 10.32 6.99
N TYR A 184 12.27 9.66 6.85
CA TYR A 184 13.44 10.24 6.19
C TYR A 184 13.14 10.58 4.72
N ALA A 185 12.53 9.66 3.98
CA ALA A 185 12.12 9.87 2.60
C ALA A 185 11.09 10.99 2.46
N SER A 186 10.11 11.07 3.37
CA SER A 186 9.11 12.15 3.40
C SER A 186 9.79 13.51 3.55
N SER A 187 10.83 13.60 4.41
CA SER A 187 11.62 14.83 4.54
C SER A 187 12.34 15.22 3.24
N LEU A 188 12.78 14.25 2.43
CA LEU A 188 13.41 14.49 1.14
C LEU A 188 12.40 14.95 0.11
N VAL A 189 11.23 14.30 0.04
CA VAL A 189 10.12 14.67 -0.85
C VAL A 189 9.68 16.11 -0.57
N ALA A 190 9.42 16.45 0.69
CA ALA A 190 8.98 17.79 1.08
C ALA A 190 9.98 18.90 0.69
N ARG A 191 11.30 18.59 0.67
CA ARG A 191 12.33 19.54 0.23
C ARG A 191 12.38 19.75 -1.28
N HIS A 192 11.90 18.79 -2.06
CA HIS A 192 11.98 18.81 -3.52
C HIS A 192 10.61 18.97 -4.20
N ALA A 193 9.55 19.23 -3.42
CA ALA A 193 8.25 19.58 -3.97
C ALA A 193 8.42 20.80 -4.90
N PRO A 194 8.06 20.69 -6.20
CA PRO A 194 8.21 21.81 -7.11
C PRO A 194 7.39 22.98 -6.57
N ALA A 195 8.01 24.16 -6.47
CA ALA A 195 7.28 25.39 -6.18
C ALA A 195 6.21 25.53 -7.27
N ILE A 196 4.93 25.33 -6.89
CA ILE A 196 3.81 25.61 -7.79
C ILE A 196 3.93 27.09 -8.13
N GLN A 197 4.44 27.39 -9.34
CA GLN A 197 4.41 28.75 -9.86
C GLN A 197 2.92 29.09 -10.05
N ALA A 198 2.39 29.87 -9.11
CA ALA A 198 1.08 30.50 -9.26
C ALA A 198 1.10 31.34 -10.53
N HIS A 199 0.57 30.80 -11.63
CA HIS A 199 0.31 31.56 -12.83
C HIS A 199 -0.80 32.58 -12.50
N HIS A 200 -0.38 33.80 -12.20
CA HIS A 200 -1.27 34.95 -12.14
C HIS A 200 -1.72 35.27 -13.58
N PRO A 201 -3.02 35.19 -13.92
CA PRO A 201 -3.46 35.64 -15.22
C PRO A 201 -3.38 37.18 -15.23
N ALA A 202 -2.51 37.71 -16.08
CA ALA A 202 -2.47 39.14 -16.35
C ALA A 202 -3.83 39.59 -16.90
N HIS A 203 -4.51 40.47 -16.16
CA HIS A 203 -5.66 41.20 -16.67
C HIS A 203 -5.21 42.05 -17.87
N ASN A 204 -5.72 41.70 -19.04
CA ASN A 204 -5.63 42.52 -20.24
C ASN A 204 -6.74 43.57 -20.17
N GLU A 205 -6.42 44.78 -19.71
CA GLU A 205 -7.30 45.94 -19.88
C GLU A 205 -7.27 46.35 -21.37
N ALA A 206 -8.34 45.99 -22.08
CA ALA A 206 -8.59 46.48 -23.42
C ALA A 206 -8.95 47.98 -23.36
N ARG A 207 -8.08 48.83 -23.90
CA ARG A 207 -8.47 50.13 -24.42
C ARG A 207 -9.35 49.94 -25.64
N THR A 208 -10.62 50.33 -25.56
CA THR A 208 -11.35 50.99 -26.65
C THR A 208 -12.35 51.96 -26.08
#